data_AF-A0AAV8ZBL5-F1
#
_entry.id   AF-A0AAV8ZBL5-F1
#
_cell.length_a   1.000
_cell.length_b   1.000
_cell.length_c   1.000
_cell.angle_alpha   90.00
_cell.angle_beta   90.00
_cell.angle_gamma   90.00
#
_symmetry.space_group_name_H-M   'P 1'
#
loop_
_entity.id
_entity.type
_entity.pdbx_description
1 polymer ?
#
loop_
_entity_poly.entity_id
_entity_poly.type
_entity_poly.pdbx_seq_one_letter_code
_entity_poly.pdbx_strand_id
1 'polypeptide(L)'
;MLEEIFYFADDVEEDYDVRTEEGEAEREEYPIGAFNEATRQILISKESVALLIKPKAGQEIESMLDEVLRLVYGEMMRPPGDEDSPCQLLLKQEEDEDTGETNELTGIWAPPNPCMTAACMKLFFPKVSIAYAIPEPEPTPPHYAVIFGLTKFHEALDVINRYPKDVMKYGFFTSHVPKEAELIAKTYHKLEKSDKRTFSEKLVIEVSAKKSECMFALAQLEPLYISPNTDEGERECELFFPDEFDVVKLTKEVLEELTSFTDYKFSKKTIEDVASNKPSVALLLMRRSENLMGDIDEIVLQMVYGNARKPPGDEKSPSVALMKKGDEDDKDSVLVAIGYDAFKARDVLKLSEQYPGQVMAYGFFTSEAPEEAQLIAKTMEEFEARTTPVTTEKIVIQLIKENPECFDAFNELNPSYVSFDAIVGEQDCRHFFPPGYNAPPVEVTQVKKKSRKRRKHAPAANKEADAASDANVDQLEAEHAEDDNEDQESDEEKRQESLDNDDGNVASGADKATSPIHDENVHFNCNHLLNNKNNC
;
A
#
# COMPACT_ATOMS: atom_id res chain seq x y z
N MET A 1 -22.58 1.36 -18.57
CA MET A 1 -23.03 0.02 -18.12
C MET A 1 -22.14 -1.08 -18.67
N LEU A 2 -22.41 -1.70 -19.84
CA LEU A 2 -21.49 -2.73 -20.38
C LEU A 2 -20.08 -2.16 -20.62
N GLU A 3 -20.00 -0.94 -21.13
CA GLU A 3 -18.74 -0.19 -21.30
C GLU A 3 -17.93 -0.01 -20.00
N GLU A 4 -18.58 0.05 -18.83
CA GLU A 4 -17.87 0.12 -17.53
C GLU A 4 -17.26 -1.25 -17.18
N ILE A 5 -17.93 -2.35 -17.50
CA ILE A 5 -17.41 -3.71 -17.30
C ILE A 5 -16.25 -3.97 -18.26
N PHE A 6 -16.35 -3.51 -19.51
CA PHE A 6 -15.27 -3.61 -20.47
C PHE A 6 -14.06 -2.78 -20.01
N TYR A 7 -14.27 -1.54 -19.56
CA TYR A 7 -13.22 -0.70 -18.98
C TYR A 7 -12.52 -1.39 -17.79
N PHE A 8 -13.26 -1.96 -16.83
CA PHE A 8 -12.67 -2.70 -15.71
C PHE A 8 -12.06 -4.07 -16.10
N ALA A 9 -12.34 -4.61 -17.28
CA ALA A 9 -11.68 -5.81 -17.81
C ALA A 9 -10.38 -5.49 -18.54
N ASP A 10 -10.30 -4.31 -19.16
CA ASP A 10 -9.13 -3.85 -19.92
C ASP A 10 -8.05 -3.22 -19.01
N ASP A 11 -8.43 -2.62 -17.87
CA ASP A 11 -7.51 -2.01 -16.87
C ASP A 11 -6.86 -3.02 -15.88
N VAL A 12 -7.03 -4.34 -16.05
CA VAL A 12 -6.48 -5.39 -15.14
C VAL A 12 -5.36 -6.18 -15.82
N GLU A 13 -4.15 -5.65 -15.70
CA GLU A 13 -2.89 -6.36 -15.98
C GLU A 13 -2.42 -7.11 -14.72
N GLU A 14 -2.29 -8.44 -14.79
CA GLU A 14 -1.65 -9.26 -13.74
C GLU A 14 -0.61 -10.22 -14.39
N ASP A 15 0.67 -10.08 -14.02
CA ASP A 15 1.79 -10.91 -14.48
C ASP A 15 1.63 -12.38 -14.00
N TYR A 16 1.47 -13.33 -14.92
CA TYR A 16 1.43 -14.77 -14.60
C TYR A 16 2.25 -15.64 -15.56
N ASP A 17 3.17 -16.44 -15.00
CA ASP A 17 3.88 -17.50 -15.73
C ASP A 17 2.90 -18.62 -16.13
N VAL A 18 2.71 -18.84 -17.43
CA VAL A 18 2.04 -20.04 -17.95
C VAL A 18 3.11 -21.11 -18.20
N ARG A 19 2.95 -22.28 -17.56
CA ARG A 19 3.78 -23.47 -17.85
C ARG A 19 3.02 -24.42 -18.76
N THR A 20 3.53 -24.60 -19.97
CA THR A 20 3.07 -25.65 -20.89
C THR A 20 3.63 -27.02 -20.46
N GLU A 21 3.03 -28.12 -20.93
CA GLU A 21 3.47 -29.48 -20.58
C GLU A 21 4.89 -29.82 -21.10
N GLU A 22 5.40 -29.09 -22.10
CA GLU A 22 6.77 -29.27 -22.63
C GLU A 22 7.82 -28.48 -21.83
N GLY A 23 7.41 -27.68 -20.84
CA GLY A 23 8.30 -27.05 -19.85
C GLY A 23 8.94 -25.72 -20.29
N GLU A 24 8.58 -25.19 -21.46
CA GLU A 24 8.93 -23.83 -21.86
C GLU A 24 7.88 -22.84 -21.31
N ALA A 25 8.35 -21.82 -20.60
CA ALA A 25 7.51 -20.75 -20.03
C ALA A 25 7.40 -19.60 -21.04
N GLU A 26 6.40 -19.69 -21.91
CA GLU A 26 6.07 -18.59 -22.82
C GLU A 26 5.24 -17.53 -22.08
N ARG A 27 5.67 -16.27 -22.19
CA ARG A 27 4.89 -15.11 -21.74
C ARG A 27 4.00 -14.66 -22.90
N GLU A 28 2.71 -14.99 -22.84
CA GLU A 28 1.69 -14.35 -23.66
C GLU A 28 0.84 -13.40 -22.80
N GLU A 29 0.77 -12.13 -23.21
CA GLU A 29 -0.04 -11.09 -22.59
C GLU A 29 -1.49 -11.19 -23.11
N TYR A 30 -2.39 -11.79 -22.32
CA TYR A 30 -3.84 -11.75 -22.57
C TYR A 30 -4.57 -11.06 -21.40
N PRO A 31 -5.39 -10.02 -21.63
CA PRO A 31 -6.21 -9.41 -20.59
C PRO A 31 -7.27 -10.41 -20.10
N ILE A 32 -7.09 -10.92 -18.88
CA ILE A 32 -7.78 -12.13 -18.39
C ILE A 32 -9.28 -11.87 -18.25
N GLY A 33 -10.06 -12.52 -19.11
CA GLY A 33 -11.53 -12.45 -19.08
C GLY A 33 -12.14 -11.23 -19.76
N ALA A 34 -11.37 -10.41 -20.48
CA ALA A 34 -11.91 -9.39 -21.35
C ALA A 34 -12.66 -10.03 -22.54
N PHE A 35 -13.90 -9.59 -22.79
CA PHE A 35 -14.63 -9.99 -24.00
C PHE A 35 -13.92 -9.43 -25.24
N ASN A 36 -13.79 -10.21 -26.31
CA ASN A 36 -13.34 -9.69 -27.60
C ASN A 36 -14.42 -8.79 -28.24
N GLU A 37 -14.03 -7.97 -29.21
CA GLU A 37 -14.90 -6.92 -29.77
C GLU A 37 -16.18 -7.48 -30.41
N ALA A 38 -16.11 -8.62 -31.10
CA ALA A 38 -17.30 -9.30 -31.63
C ALA A 38 -18.28 -9.72 -30.52
N THR A 39 -17.78 -10.25 -29.40
CA THR A 39 -18.61 -10.58 -28.24
C THR A 39 -19.14 -9.32 -27.54
N ARG A 40 -18.36 -8.23 -27.44
CA ARG A 40 -18.83 -6.92 -26.91
C ARG A 40 -20.02 -6.41 -27.71
N GLN A 41 -19.92 -6.39 -29.04
CA GLN A 41 -20.99 -5.94 -29.93
C GLN A 41 -22.22 -6.85 -29.85
N ILE A 42 -22.04 -8.16 -29.66
CA ILE A 42 -23.15 -9.11 -29.47
C ILE A 42 -23.85 -8.92 -28.11
N LEU A 43 -23.12 -8.69 -27.01
CA LEU A 43 -23.69 -8.39 -25.70
C LEU A 43 -24.49 -7.07 -25.67
N ILE A 44 -24.12 -6.11 -26.53
CA ILE A 44 -24.85 -4.84 -26.72
C ILE A 44 -26.10 -5.03 -27.60
N SER A 45 -26.04 -5.88 -28.62
CA SER A 45 -27.07 -5.98 -29.67
C SER A 45 -28.08 -7.12 -29.52
N LYS A 46 -27.76 -8.18 -28.76
CA LYS A 46 -28.62 -9.36 -28.54
C LYS A 46 -29.06 -9.45 -27.07
N GLU A 47 -30.26 -9.99 -26.82
CA GLU A 47 -30.78 -10.17 -25.45
C GLU A 47 -29.87 -11.10 -24.64
N SER A 48 -29.43 -10.60 -23.48
CA SER A 48 -28.45 -11.26 -22.60
C SER A 48 -28.98 -11.37 -21.16
N VAL A 49 -28.58 -12.41 -20.41
CA VAL A 49 -29.10 -12.70 -19.07
C VAL A 49 -27.96 -12.73 -18.04
N ALA A 50 -28.00 -11.83 -17.06
CA ALA A 50 -27.14 -11.90 -15.88
C ALA A 50 -27.80 -12.74 -14.78
N LEU A 51 -27.06 -13.67 -14.18
CA LEU A 51 -27.53 -14.54 -13.10
C LEU A 51 -26.76 -14.27 -11.80
N LEU A 52 -27.47 -14.23 -10.67
CA LEU A 52 -26.87 -14.12 -9.34
C LEU A 52 -26.99 -15.46 -8.60
N ILE A 53 -25.92 -16.24 -8.63
CA ILE A 53 -25.81 -17.50 -7.89
C ILE A 53 -25.63 -17.20 -6.39
N LYS A 54 -26.22 -18.03 -5.53
CA LYS A 54 -26.15 -17.90 -4.06
C LYS A 54 -26.05 -19.27 -3.39
N PRO A 55 -25.39 -19.38 -2.23
CA PRO A 55 -25.36 -20.62 -1.46
C PRO A 55 -26.78 -20.97 -0.97
N LYS A 56 -27.02 -22.26 -0.75
CA LYS A 56 -28.25 -22.72 -0.10
C LYS A 56 -28.24 -22.27 1.36
N ALA A 57 -29.41 -21.91 1.92
CA ALA A 57 -29.50 -21.50 3.32
C ALA A 57 -28.98 -22.62 4.25
N GLY A 58 -28.01 -22.30 5.10
CA GLY A 58 -27.35 -23.26 5.99
C GLY A 58 -26.21 -24.08 5.34
N GLN A 59 -25.81 -23.77 4.11
CA GLN A 59 -24.60 -24.30 3.48
C GLN A 59 -23.46 -23.29 3.65
N GLU A 60 -22.36 -23.72 4.27
CA GLU A 60 -21.09 -22.98 4.26
C GLU A 60 -20.36 -23.28 2.95
N ILE A 61 -19.77 -22.25 2.35
CA ILE A 61 -18.98 -22.28 1.11
C ILE A 61 -17.80 -21.33 1.35
N GLU A 62 -16.58 -21.80 1.09
CA GLU A 62 -15.36 -21.06 1.43
C GLU A 62 -15.15 -19.86 0.51
N SER A 63 -15.32 -20.05 -0.81
CA SER A 63 -15.38 -18.95 -1.77
C SER A 63 -16.50 -19.15 -2.80
N MET A 64 -17.47 -18.24 -2.76
CA MET A 64 -18.54 -18.17 -3.76
C MET A 64 -18.04 -17.74 -5.15
N LEU A 65 -16.83 -17.18 -5.26
CA LEU A 65 -16.23 -16.85 -6.55
C LEU A 65 -15.67 -18.12 -7.19
N ASP A 66 -14.81 -18.83 -6.47
CA ASP A 66 -14.17 -20.08 -6.87
C ASP A 66 -15.20 -21.13 -7.32
N GLU A 67 -16.28 -21.30 -6.57
CA GLU A 67 -17.33 -22.26 -6.91
C GLU A 67 -18.12 -21.88 -8.18
N VAL A 68 -18.16 -20.58 -8.55
CA VAL A 68 -18.76 -20.10 -9.81
C VAL A 68 -17.77 -20.16 -10.96
N LEU A 69 -16.48 -19.91 -10.71
CA LEU A 69 -15.40 -20.09 -11.69
C LEU A 69 -15.28 -21.55 -12.10
N ARG A 70 -15.27 -22.49 -11.13
CA ARG A 70 -15.23 -23.93 -11.41
C ARG A 70 -16.46 -24.41 -12.19
N LEU A 71 -17.63 -23.82 -11.91
CA LEU A 71 -18.88 -24.13 -12.61
C LEU A 71 -18.86 -23.69 -14.09
N VAL A 72 -18.12 -22.62 -14.45
CA VAL A 72 -18.11 -22.06 -15.81
C VAL A 72 -16.89 -22.51 -16.62
N TYR A 73 -15.71 -22.58 -15.99
CA TYR A 73 -14.42 -22.82 -16.65
C TYR A 73 -13.79 -24.19 -16.31
N GLY A 74 -14.38 -24.98 -15.40
CA GLY A 74 -13.75 -26.21 -14.91
C GLY A 74 -12.61 -25.95 -13.92
N GLU A 75 -11.73 -26.93 -13.70
CA GLU A 75 -10.62 -26.80 -12.75
C GLU A 75 -9.51 -25.85 -13.23
N MET A 76 -9.51 -25.43 -14.51
CA MET A 76 -8.74 -24.27 -14.97
C MET A 76 -9.19 -22.95 -14.32
N MET A 77 -10.44 -22.85 -13.84
CA MET A 77 -10.99 -21.69 -13.10
C MET A 77 -11.02 -20.35 -13.86
N ARG A 78 -10.58 -20.32 -15.13
CA ARG A 78 -10.43 -19.12 -15.96
C ARG A 78 -10.61 -19.44 -17.45
N PRO A 79 -10.91 -18.45 -18.32
CA PRO A 79 -10.92 -18.66 -19.77
C PRO A 79 -9.58 -19.24 -20.29
N PRO A 80 -9.60 -20.07 -21.35
CA PRO A 80 -10.78 -20.53 -22.08
C PRO A 80 -11.57 -21.65 -21.35
N GLY A 81 -10.97 -22.28 -20.33
CA GLY A 81 -11.55 -23.36 -19.53
C GLY A 81 -11.23 -24.77 -20.06
N ASP A 82 -11.45 -25.78 -19.21
CA ASP A 82 -11.28 -27.21 -19.51
C ASP A 82 -12.08 -27.60 -20.77
N GLU A 83 -11.64 -28.61 -21.55
CA GLU A 83 -12.31 -29.04 -22.79
C GLU A 83 -13.81 -29.35 -22.61
N ASP A 84 -14.19 -29.97 -21.50
CA ASP A 84 -15.59 -30.30 -21.13
C ASP A 84 -16.31 -29.16 -20.36
N SER A 85 -15.67 -27.98 -20.19
CA SER A 85 -16.26 -26.87 -19.42
C SER A 85 -17.43 -26.20 -20.15
N PRO A 86 -18.43 -25.65 -19.42
CA PRO A 86 -19.52 -24.91 -20.03
C PRO A 86 -19.07 -23.71 -20.87
N CYS A 87 -17.90 -23.12 -20.58
CA CYS A 87 -17.28 -22.08 -21.41
C CYS A 87 -16.92 -22.61 -22.80
N GLN A 88 -16.10 -23.68 -22.89
CA GLN A 88 -15.73 -24.30 -24.17
C GLN A 88 -16.95 -24.85 -24.93
N LEU A 89 -17.85 -25.56 -24.23
CA LEU A 89 -19.05 -26.17 -24.82
C LEU A 89 -20.09 -25.15 -25.34
N LEU A 90 -19.96 -23.88 -24.96
CA LEU A 90 -20.80 -22.77 -25.44
C LEU A 90 -20.02 -21.73 -26.26
N LEU A 91 -18.73 -21.96 -26.51
CA LEU A 91 -17.94 -21.18 -27.46
C LEU A 91 -18.46 -21.45 -28.89
N LYS A 92 -18.52 -20.39 -29.71
CA LYS A 92 -18.84 -20.52 -31.14
C LYS A 92 -17.85 -19.74 -31.97
N GLN A 93 -17.49 -20.29 -33.12
CA GLN A 93 -16.79 -19.54 -34.16
C GLN A 93 -17.82 -19.10 -35.21
N GLU A 94 -17.99 -17.79 -35.39
CA GLU A 94 -18.77 -17.19 -36.49
C GLU A 94 -17.76 -16.50 -37.43
N GLU A 95 -17.72 -16.89 -38.71
CA GLU A 95 -16.94 -16.19 -39.74
C GLU A 95 -17.66 -14.88 -40.11
N ASP A 96 -16.93 -13.76 -40.09
CA ASP A 96 -17.43 -12.48 -40.58
C ASP A 96 -17.54 -12.51 -42.12
N GLU A 97 -18.75 -12.28 -42.67
CA GLU A 97 -19.00 -12.35 -44.12
C GLU A 97 -18.31 -11.23 -44.93
N ASP A 98 -17.94 -10.11 -44.30
CA ASP A 98 -17.30 -8.95 -44.93
C ASP A 98 -15.76 -8.96 -44.78
N THR A 99 -15.20 -9.43 -43.66
CA THR A 99 -13.74 -9.51 -43.44
C THR A 99 -13.14 -10.90 -43.71
N GLY A 100 -13.91 -11.97 -43.54
CA GLY A 100 -13.43 -13.35 -43.58
C GLY A 100 -12.67 -13.79 -42.32
N GLU A 101 -12.77 -13.05 -41.22
CA GLU A 101 -12.13 -13.38 -39.95
C GLU A 101 -13.03 -14.27 -39.07
N THR A 102 -12.47 -15.35 -38.53
CA THR A 102 -13.15 -16.25 -37.58
C THR A 102 -13.22 -15.60 -36.20
N ASN A 103 -14.39 -15.11 -35.81
CA ASN A 103 -14.60 -14.50 -34.50
C ASN A 103 -15.11 -15.54 -33.49
N GLU A 104 -14.44 -15.63 -32.34
CA GLU A 104 -14.88 -16.49 -31.24
C GLU A 104 -15.90 -15.77 -30.35
N LEU A 105 -17.01 -16.44 -30.05
CA LEU A 105 -18.14 -15.86 -29.34
C LEU A 105 -18.40 -16.62 -28.04
N THR A 106 -18.15 -15.94 -26.91
CA THR A 106 -18.27 -16.50 -25.57
C THR A 106 -19.74 -16.64 -25.16
N GLY A 107 -20.27 -17.88 -25.15
CA GLY A 107 -21.68 -18.14 -24.80
C GLY A 107 -22.03 -18.11 -23.30
N ILE A 108 -21.03 -18.22 -22.42
CA ILE A 108 -21.17 -18.06 -20.96
C ILE A 108 -19.88 -17.48 -20.38
N TRP A 109 -20.00 -16.60 -19.38
CA TRP A 109 -18.86 -15.92 -18.75
C TRP A 109 -19.12 -15.73 -17.25
N ALA A 110 -18.06 -15.84 -16.45
CA ALA A 110 -18.02 -15.45 -15.06
C ALA A 110 -16.88 -14.44 -14.82
N PRO A 111 -17.08 -13.42 -13.97
CA PRO A 111 -16.03 -12.44 -13.65
C PRO A 111 -14.84 -13.14 -12.99
N PRO A 112 -13.59 -12.95 -13.47
CA PRO A 112 -12.44 -13.74 -13.04
C PRO A 112 -11.94 -13.39 -11.63
N ASN A 113 -12.25 -12.20 -11.11
CA ASN A 113 -11.73 -11.72 -9.83
C ASN A 113 -12.80 -11.01 -8.96
N PRO A 114 -12.53 -10.76 -7.66
CA PRO A 114 -13.49 -10.13 -6.75
C PRO A 114 -13.89 -8.71 -7.16
N CYS A 115 -12.99 -7.94 -7.78
CA CYS A 115 -13.26 -6.56 -8.23
C CYS A 115 -14.28 -6.53 -9.37
N MET A 116 -14.07 -7.37 -10.38
CA MET A 116 -15.02 -7.58 -11.49
C MET A 116 -16.36 -8.13 -11.00
N THR A 117 -16.34 -9.01 -10.00
CA THR A 117 -17.54 -9.52 -9.34
C THR A 117 -18.31 -8.39 -8.65
N ALA A 118 -17.64 -7.52 -7.90
CA ALA A 118 -18.24 -6.36 -7.24
C ALA A 118 -18.80 -5.35 -8.24
N ALA A 119 -18.09 -5.08 -9.36
CA ALA A 119 -18.57 -4.23 -10.44
C ALA A 119 -19.85 -4.79 -11.10
N CYS A 120 -19.87 -6.09 -11.42
CA CYS A 120 -21.05 -6.77 -11.95
C CYS A 120 -22.22 -6.76 -10.95
N MET A 121 -21.96 -6.93 -9.64
CA MET A 121 -22.98 -6.83 -8.60
C MET A 121 -23.51 -5.39 -8.41
N LYS A 122 -22.66 -4.36 -8.59
CA LYS A 122 -23.08 -2.95 -8.59
C LYS A 122 -24.03 -2.65 -9.76
N LEU A 123 -23.68 -3.11 -10.96
CA LEU A 123 -24.38 -2.80 -12.21
C LEU A 123 -25.67 -3.62 -12.40
N PHE A 124 -25.60 -4.95 -12.33
CA PHE A 124 -26.74 -5.83 -12.63
C PHE A 124 -27.65 -6.07 -11.42
N PHE A 125 -27.11 -5.98 -10.20
CA PHE A 125 -27.83 -6.31 -8.97
C PHE A 125 -27.83 -5.17 -7.91
N PRO A 126 -28.13 -3.91 -8.27
CA PRO A 126 -28.02 -2.74 -7.38
C PRO A 126 -28.80 -2.89 -6.06
N LYS A 127 -29.93 -3.61 -6.06
CA LYS A 127 -30.72 -3.88 -4.83
C LYS A 127 -30.02 -4.79 -3.81
N VAL A 128 -28.96 -5.51 -4.22
CA VAL A 128 -28.15 -6.37 -3.36
C VAL A 128 -26.87 -5.63 -2.94
N SER A 129 -26.22 -4.94 -3.88
CA SER A 129 -24.97 -4.21 -3.65
C SER A 129 -25.14 -2.87 -2.91
N ILE A 130 -26.31 -2.22 -2.96
CA ILE A 130 -26.57 -0.96 -2.24
C ILE A 130 -26.40 -1.05 -0.71
N ALA A 131 -26.54 -2.25 -0.12
CA ALA A 131 -26.26 -2.48 1.30
C ALA A 131 -24.76 -2.40 1.66
N TYR A 132 -23.89 -2.43 0.64
CA TYR A 132 -22.44 -2.35 0.72
C TYR A 132 -21.89 -1.08 0.03
N ALA A 133 -22.75 -0.24 -0.53
CA ALA A 133 -22.36 1.04 -1.08
C ALA A 133 -21.87 1.95 0.05
N ILE A 134 -20.73 2.61 -0.17
CA ILE A 134 -20.31 3.73 0.68
C ILE A 134 -21.43 4.78 0.59
N PRO A 135 -22.03 5.23 1.70
CA PRO A 135 -23.03 6.28 1.65
C PRO A 135 -22.44 7.53 0.99
N GLU A 136 -23.14 8.10 0.01
CA GLU A 136 -22.74 9.38 -0.57
C GLU A 136 -22.61 10.41 0.56
N PRO A 137 -21.52 11.21 0.60
CA PRO A 137 -21.32 12.18 1.66
C PRO A 137 -22.48 13.18 1.65
N GLU A 138 -23.02 13.52 2.83
CA GLU A 138 -24.06 14.54 2.91
C GLU A 138 -23.57 15.83 2.24
N PRO A 139 -24.36 16.44 1.33
CA PRO A 139 -23.95 17.66 0.66
C PRO A 139 -23.66 18.75 1.70
N THR A 140 -22.59 19.51 1.47
CA THR A 140 -22.22 20.65 2.30
C THR A 140 -23.42 21.58 2.43
N PRO A 141 -23.79 21.98 3.67
CA PRO A 141 -24.87 22.94 3.85
C PRO A 141 -24.49 24.29 3.22
N PRO A 142 -25.48 25.06 2.72
CA PRO A 142 -25.25 26.46 2.41
C PRO A 142 -24.70 27.18 3.64
N HIS A 143 -23.73 28.08 3.46
CA HIS A 143 -22.96 28.65 4.57
C HIS A 143 -22.51 30.10 4.31
N TYR A 144 -22.01 30.75 5.36
CA TYR A 144 -21.51 32.12 5.36
C TYR A 144 -20.07 32.16 5.88
N ALA A 145 -19.24 33.03 5.30
CA ALA A 145 -18.00 33.47 5.94
C ALA A 145 -18.33 34.59 6.94
N VAL A 146 -17.85 34.45 8.18
CA VAL A 146 -17.95 35.46 9.24
C VAL A 146 -16.55 35.83 9.71
N ILE A 147 -16.20 37.11 9.65
CA ILE A 147 -14.82 37.58 9.86
C ILE A 147 -14.73 38.54 11.04
N PHE A 148 -13.83 38.24 11.98
CA PHE A 148 -13.51 39.06 13.14
C PHE A 148 -12.06 39.55 13.11
N GLY A 149 -11.79 40.69 13.73
CA GLY A 149 -10.43 41.04 14.15
C GLY A 149 -9.99 40.19 15.34
N LEU A 150 -8.70 39.88 15.45
CA LEU A 150 -8.15 39.05 16.55
C LEU A 150 -8.55 39.53 17.96
N THR A 151 -8.83 40.83 18.14
CA THR A 151 -9.35 41.41 19.40
C THR A 151 -10.67 40.81 19.87
N LYS A 152 -11.51 40.28 18.97
CA LYS A 152 -12.79 39.60 19.27
C LYS A 152 -12.66 38.09 19.39
N PHE A 153 -11.45 37.52 19.30
CA PHE A 153 -11.24 36.07 19.24
C PHE A 153 -11.89 35.31 20.42
N HIS A 154 -11.69 35.75 21.67
CA HIS A 154 -12.24 35.03 22.83
C HIS A 154 -13.78 35.02 22.85
N GLU A 155 -14.42 36.16 22.53
CA GLU A 155 -15.88 36.24 22.43
C GLU A 155 -16.41 35.33 21.32
N ALA A 156 -15.75 35.31 20.15
CA ALA A 156 -16.13 34.44 19.04
C ALA A 156 -15.88 32.95 19.35
N LEU A 157 -14.80 32.61 20.06
CA LEU A 157 -14.48 31.25 20.50
C LEU A 157 -15.55 30.70 21.47
N ASP A 158 -16.06 31.52 22.38
CA ASP A 158 -17.17 31.14 23.27
C ASP A 158 -18.48 30.82 22.52
N VAL A 159 -18.65 31.37 21.31
CA VAL A 159 -19.77 31.04 20.40
C VAL A 159 -19.45 29.80 19.57
N ILE A 160 -18.23 29.67 19.02
CA ILE A 160 -17.78 28.45 18.31
C ILE A 160 -17.95 27.21 19.21
N ASN A 161 -17.47 27.28 20.45
CA ASN A 161 -17.56 26.19 21.43
C ASN A 161 -19.00 25.87 21.86
N ARG A 162 -19.93 26.83 21.71
CA ARG A 162 -21.36 26.65 22.03
C ARG A 162 -22.17 26.05 20.88
N TYR A 163 -21.76 26.30 19.64
CA TYR A 163 -22.42 25.81 18.43
C TYR A 163 -21.49 24.96 17.52
N PRO A 164 -20.80 23.92 18.04
CA PRO A 164 -19.80 23.14 17.29
C PRO A 164 -20.39 22.20 16.22
N LYS A 165 -21.70 22.29 15.95
CA LYS A 165 -22.40 21.62 14.84
C LYS A 165 -22.85 22.58 13.74
N ASP A 166 -22.78 23.88 14.01
CA ASP A 166 -23.22 24.93 13.11
C ASP A 166 -22.02 25.77 12.61
N VAL A 167 -20.89 25.77 13.33
CA VAL A 167 -19.57 26.13 12.79
C VAL A 167 -18.96 24.91 12.10
N MET A 168 -18.51 25.08 10.86
CA MET A 168 -17.93 24.01 10.03
C MET A 168 -16.40 24.05 10.08
N LYS A 169 -15.82 25.24 9.85
CA LYS A 169 -14.37 25.49 9.85
C LYS A 169 -14.07 26.85 10.47
N TYR A 170 -12.83 27.06 10.94
CA TYR A 170 -12.32 28.39 11.25
C TYR A 170 -10.80 28.44 11.10
N GLY A 171 -10.25 29.64 10.91
CA GLY A 171 -8.80 29.84 10.75
C GLY A 171 -8.38 31.29 10.95
N PHE A 172 -7.07 31.50 11.02
CA PHE A 172 -6.44 32.81 11.20
C PHE A 172 -5.68 33.21 9.94
N PHE A 173 -6.05 34.35 9.37
CA PHE A 173 -5.60 34.81 8.06
C PHE A 173 -4.97 36.20 8.12
N THR A 174 -4.13 36.52 7.13
CA THR A 174 -3.51 37.86 6.96
C THR A 174 -4.54 38.95 6.64
N SER A 175 -5.56 38.62 5.83
CA SER A 175 -6.56 39.57 5.32
C SER A 175 -8.00 39.11 5.61
N HIS A 176 -8.93 40.03 5.40
CA HIS A 176 -10.38 39.79 5.38
C HIS A 176 -10.91 39.73 3.93
N VAL A 177 -10.07 40.01 2.95
CA VAL A 177 -10.36 39.87 1.52
C VAL A 177 -9.92 38.47 1.09
N PRO A 178 -10.83 37.56 0.66
CA PRO A 178 -10.47 36.15 0.44
C PRO A 178 -9.32 35.95 -0.56
N LYS A 179 -9.28 36.77 -1.62
CA LYS A 179 -8.25 36.70 -2.68
C LYS A 179 -6.86 37.24 -2.27
N GLU A 180 -6.75 37.84 -1.09
CA GLU A 180 -5.52 38.42 -0.53
C GLU A 180 -5.13 37.76 0.81
N ALA A 181 -5.87 36.72 1.22
CA ALA A 181 -5.75 36.09 2.52
C ALA A 181 -4.83 34.87 2.47
N GLU A 182 -3.73 34.92 3.20
CA GLU A 182 -2.89 33.75 3.48
C GLU A 182 -3.25 33.16 4.84
N LEU A 183 -3.35 31.82 4.90
CA LEU A 183 -3.55 31.09 6.15
C LEU A 183 -2.28 31.13 7.02
N ILE A 184 -2.41 31.69 8.22
CA ILE A 184 -1.34 31.77 9.23
C ILE A 184 -1.40 30.57 10.17
N ALA A 185 -2.61 30.17 10.60
CA ALA A 185 -2.83 29.02 11.48
C ALA A 185 -4.29 28.53 11.45
N LYS A 186 -4.50 27.22 11.62
CA LYS A 186 -5.83 26.60 11.77
C LYS A 186 -6.40 26.68 13.21
N THR A 187 -5.55 26.90 14.22
CA THR A 187 -5.97 27.00 15.63
C THR A 187 -5.19 28.10 16.36
N TYR A 188 -5.77 28.66 17.43
CA TYR A 188 -5.14 29.75 18.18
C TYR A 188 -3.80 29.35 18.81
N HIS A 189 -3.68 28.11 19.30
CA HIS A 189 -2.41 27.61 19.83
C HIS A 189 -1.31 27.51 18.76
N LYS A 190 -1.67 27.18 17.52
CA LYS A 190 -0.74 27.23 16.38
C LYS A 190 -0.46 28.67 15.92
N LEU A 191 -1.39 29.61 16.11
CA LEU A 191 -1.15 31.04 15.88
C LEU A 191 -0.12 31.62 16.87
N GLU A 192 -0.21 31.31 18.16
CA GLU A 192 0.76 31.78 19.17
C GLU A 192 2.18 31.26 18.95
N LYS A 193 2.31 30.07 18.35
CA LYS A 193 3.58 29.43 17.96
C LYS A 193 4.08 29.82 16.55
N SER A 194 3.37 30.67 15.81
CA SER A 194 3.67 30.94 14.39
C SER A 194 4.64 32.11 14.19
N ASP A 195 5.77 31.87 13.52
CA ASP A 195 6.70 32.91 13.09
C ASP A 195 6.08 33.90 12.07
N LYS A 196 4.94 33.54 11.46
CA LYS A 196 4.18 34.39 10.51
C LYS A 196 3.23 35.40 11.18
N ARG A 197 3.38 35.65 12.49
CA ARG A 197 2.55 36.61 13.24
C ARG A 197 2.68 38.05 12.70
N THR A 198 1.54 38.62 12.33
CA THR A 198 1.37 40.03 11.92
C THR A 198 0.80 40.90 13.04
N PHE A 199 0.19 40.29 14.08
CA PHE A 199 -0.60 40.95 15.14
C PHE A 199 -1.80 41.75 14.61
N SER A 200 -2.17 41.53 13.34
CA SER A 200 -3.28 42.17 12.64
C SER A 200 -4.28 41.15 12.10
N GLU A 201 -4.20 39.90 12.54
CA GLU A 201 -4.87 38.74 11.97
C GLU A 201 -6.40 38.86 11.98
N LYS A 202 -7.01 38.12 11.05
CA LYS A 202 -8.45 37.95 10.93
C LYS A 202 -8.81 36.52 11.29
N LEU A 203 -9.72 36.37 12.25
CA LEU A 203 -10.40 35.10 12.48
C LEU A 203 -11.51 35.01 11.43
N VAL A 204 -11.44 34.01 10.55
CA VAL A 204 -12.51 33.68 9.61
C VAL A 204 -13.18 32.41 10.12
N ILE A 205 -14.52 32.37 10.05
CA ILE A 205 -15.37 31.27 10.50
C ILE A 205 -16.32 30.91 9.35
N GLU A 206 -16.40 29.63 9.00
CA GLU A 206 -17.38 29.06 8.08
C GLU A 206 -18.60 28.59 8.88
N VAL A 207 -19.77 29.17 8.62
CA VAL A 207 -20.97 29.00 9.46
C VAL A 207 -22.14 28.49 8.62
N SER A 208 -22.65 27.32 8.98
CA SER A 208 -23.79 26.65 8.35
C SER A 208 -25.08 27.44 8.48
N ALA A 209 -25.73 27.73 7.35
CA ALA A 209 -27.04 28.36 7.29
C ALA A 209 -28.20 27.45 7.76
N LYS A 210 -27.94 26.15 8.04
CA LYS A 210 -28.96 25.20 8.54
C LYS A 210 -29.63 25.67 9.85
N LYS A 211 -28.96 26.50 10.67
CA LYS A 211 -29.55 27.14 11.86
C LYS A 211 -29.11 28.58 12.04
N SER A 212 -30.07 29.47 12.31
CA SER A 212 -29.79 30.91 12.51
C SER A 212 -29.20 31.26 13.88
N GLU A 213 -29.26 30.38 14.89
CA GLU A 213 -28.81 30.70 16.26
C GLU A 213 -27.32 31.03 16.35
N CYS A 214 -26.46 30.23 15.73
CA CYS A 214 -25.01 30.48 15.68
C CYS A 214 -24.71 31.78 14.94
N MET A 215 -25.32 31.99 13.77
CA MET A 215 -25.17 33.20 12.97
C MET A 215 -25.63 34.47 13.73
N PHE A 216 -26.77 34.41 14.44
CA PHE A 216 -27.21 35.54 15.27
C PHE A 216 -26.29 35.78 16.48
N ALA A 217 -25.78 34.74 17.12
CA ALA A 217 -24.83 34.88 18.22
C ALA A 217 -23.50 35.51 17.76
N LEU A 218 -22.99 35.13 16.57
CA LEU A 218 -21.79 35.75 15.99
C LEU A 218 -22.07 37.19 15.53
N ALA A 219 -23.20 37.47 14.90
CA ALA A 219 -23.56 38.83 14.46
C ALA A 219 -23.66 39.83 15.63
N GLN A 220 -24.02 39.38 16.84
CA GLN A 220 -24.03 40.20 18.05
C GLN A 220 -22.64 40.60 18.57
N LEU A 221 -21.57 39.97 18.08
CA LEU A 221 -20.18 40.25 18.50
C LEU A 221 -19.49 41.33 17.64
N GLU A 222 -20.24 42.01 16.77
CA GLU A 222 -19.75 43.06 15.85
C GLU A 222 -18.62 42.56 14.92
N PRO A 223 -18.88 41.56 14.05
CA PRO A 223 -17.92 41.12 13.05
C PRO A 223 -17.56 42.24 12.07
N LEU A 224 -16.35 42.17 11.54
CA LEU A 224 -15.86 43.07 10.48
C LEU A 224 -16.58 42.81 9.14
N TYR A 225 -16.99 41.56 8.91
CA TYR A 225 -17.69 41.14 7.71
C TYR A 225 -18.55 39.88 7.96
N ILE A 226 -19.66 39.78 7.23
CA ILE A 226 -20.51 38.60 7.08
C ILE A 226 -20.86 38.53 5.60
N SER A 227 -20.75 37.36 4.96
CA SER A 227 -21.18 37.17 3.57
C SER A 227 -22.64 37.62 3.37
N PRO A 228 -22.97 38.37 2.30
CA PRO A 228 -24.30 38.96 2.14
C PRO A 228 -25.41 37.94 1.82
N ASN A 229 -25.03 36.73 1.40
CA ASN A 229 -25.87 35.57 1.12
C ASN A 229 -24.99 34.32 1.09
N THR A 230 -25.62 33.14 0.98
CA THR A 230 -24.93 31.84 0.89
C THR A 230 -24.09 31.68 -0.38
N ASP A 231 -24.57 32.21 -1.51
CA ASP A 231 -23.95 32.03 -2.82
C ASP A 231 -22.63 32.82 -2.95
N GLU A 232 -22.48 33.92 -2.22
CA GLU A 232 -21.18 34.58 -1.95
C GLU A 232 -20.40 33.82 -0.87
N GLY A 233 -21.06 33.44 0.23
CA GLY A 233 -20.41 32.76 1.36
C GLY A 233 -19.69 31.47 1.00
N GLU A 234 -20.28 30.65 0.14
CA GLU A 234 -19.68 29.44 -0.42
C GLU A 234 -18.40 29.76 -1.22
N ARG A 235 -18.43 30.77 -2.09
CA ARG A 235 -17.26 31.21 -2.89
C ARG A 235 -16.19 31.92 -2.06
N GLU A 236 -16.55 32.52 -0.94
CA GLU A 236 -15.61 33.14 -0.01
C GLU A 236 -14.94 32.07 0.86
N CYS A 237 -15.72 31.11 1.37
CA CYS A 237 -15.22 29.96 2.12
C CYS A 237 -14.38 29.01 1.26
N GLU A 238 -14.69 28.79 -0.02
CA GLU A 238 -13.82 28.07 -0.97
C GLU A 238 -12.42 28.70 -1.08
N LEU A 239 -12.32 30.03 -1.04
CA LEU A 239 -11.05 30.76 -1.11
C LEU A 239 -10.28 30.79 0.22
N PHE A 240 -10.97 30.85 1.37
CA PHE A 240 -10.32 30.77 2.69
C PHE A 240 -9.97 29.32 3.09
N PHE A 241 -10.82 28.37 2.72
CA PHE A 241 -10.81 26.97 3.17
C PHE A 241 -10.92 25.97 1.99
N PRO A 242 -10.00 26.03 1.00
CA PRO A 242 -9.97 25.09 -0.12
C PRO A 242 -9.85 23.64 0.35
N ASP A 243 -10.07 22.65 -0.52
CA ASP A 243 -10.12 21.22 -0.13
C ASP A 243 -8.89 20.73 0.66
N GLU A 244 -7.69 21.27 0.39
CA GLU A 244 -6.47 20.99 1.15
C GLU A 244 -6.48 21.51 2.61
N PHE A 245 -7.45 22.34 2.98
CA PHE A 245 -7.56 22.94 4.32
C PHE A 245 -7.81 21.88 5.40
N ASP A 246 -8.54 20.82 5.13
CA ASP A 246 -8.81 19.76 6.13
C ASP A 246 -7.78 18.62 6.06
N VAL A 247 -6.89 18.63 5.05
CA VAL A 247 -5.81 17.66 4.92
C VAL A 247 -4.77 17.88 6.03
N VAL A 248 -4.72 16.95 6.98
CA VAL A 248 -3.69 16.87 8.02
C VAL A 248 -2.46 16.17 7.45
N LYS A 249 -1.57 16.94 6.81
CA LYS A 249 -0.24 16.46 6.43
C LYS A 249 0.55 16.16 7.72
N LEU A 250 1.08 14.95 7.85
CA LEU A 250 1.88 14.48 8.99
C LEU A 250 3.27 15.11 8.96
N THR A 251 3.36 16.39 9.36
CA THR A 251 4.65 17.08 9.45
C THR A 251 5.45 16.61 10.67
N LYS A 252 6.75 16.91 10.68
CA LYS A 252 7.64 16.58 11.78
C LYS A 252 7.17 17.17 13.11
N GLU A 253 6.64 18.39 13.11
CA GLU A 253 6.11 19.04 14.33
C GLU A 253 4.86 18.33 14.84
N VAL A 254 4.02 17.77 13.96
CA VAL A 254 2.84 16.97 14.34
C VAL A 254 3.27 15.62 14.91
N LEU A 255 4.30 14.98 14.37
CA LEU A 255 4.88 13.76 14.93
C LEU A 255 5.53 14.00 16.30
N GLU A 256 6.23 15.12 16.47
CA GLU A 256 6.81 15.52 17.76
C GLU A 256 5.72 15.89 18.79
N GLU A 257 4.62 16.52 18.37
CA GLU A 257 3.44 16.80 19.23
C GLU A 257 2.74 15.49 19.65
N LEU A 258 2.50 14.56 18.73
CA LEU A 258 1.91 13.24 19.00
C LEU A 258 2.78 12.35 19.91
N THR A 259 4.10 12.31 19.70
CA THR A 259 5.03 11.51 20.53
C THR A 259 5.40 12.18 21.85
N SER A 260 5.09 13.46 22.05
CA SER A 260 5.40 14.16 23.30
C SER A 260 4.73 13.54 24.55
N PHE A 261 3.66 12.77 24.37
CA PHE A 261 2.94 12.05 25.42
C PHE A 261 3.34 10.57 25.55
N THR A 262 4.34 10.10 24.79
CA THR A 262 4.78 8.70 24.76
C THR A 262 6.26 8.56 25.08
N ASP A 263 6.63 7.57 25.91
CA ASP A 263 8.04 7.22 26.15
C ASP A 263 8.74 6.65 24.90
N TYR A 264 7.95 6.23 23.89
CA TYR A 264 8.45 5.68 22.64
C TYR A 264 8.97 6.77 21.70
N LYS A 265 10.11 6.51 21.05
CA LYS A 265 10.73 7.43 20.08
C LYS A 265 10.94 6.72 18.76
N PHE A 266 10.29 7.21 17.71
CA PHE A 266 10.54 6.76 16.34
C PHE A 266 11.99 7.04 15.92
N SER A 267 12.52 6.22 15.01
CA SER A 267 13.84 6.49 14.42
C SER A 267 13.81 7.72 13.52
N LYS A 268 14.96 8.34 13.26
CA LYS A 268 15.05 9.48 12.33
C LYS A 268 14.53 9.12 10.94
N LYS A 269 14.95 7.97 10.39
CA LYS A 269 14.47 7.42 9.10
C LYS A 269 12.95 7.28 9.12
N THR A 270 12.35 6.76 10.20
CA THR A 270 10.89 6.63 10.35
C THR A 270 10.17 8.00 10.36
N ILE A 271 10.71 9.00 11.06
CA ILE A 271 10.12 10.36 11.11
C ILE A 271 10.22 11.03 9.73
N GLU A 272 11.35 10.85 9.04
CA GLU A 272 11.59 11.36 7.69
C GLU A 272 10.75 10.63 6.63
N ASP A 273 10.53 9.32 6.77
CA ASP A 273 9.67 8.51 5.90
C ASP A 273 8.20 8.92 6.01
N VAL A 274 7.67 9.07 7.23
CA VAL A 274 6.27 9.51 7.45
C VAL A 274 6.08 10.97 7.02
N ALA A 275 7.06 11.85 7.25
CA ALA A 275 6.99 13.25 6.84
C ALA A 275 7.22 13.47 5.32
N SER A 276 7.74 12.48 4.59
CA SER A 276 7.99 12.56 3.14
C SER A 276 6.85 11.99 2.27
N ASN A 277 5.63 11.91 2.82
CA ASN A 277 4.43 11.42 2.13
C ASN A 277 4.53 9.95 1.64
N LYS A 278 5.46 9.14 2.14
CA LYS A 278 5.45 7.69 1.90
C LYS A 278 4.18 7.08 2.53
N PRO A 279 3.56 6.05 1.92
CA PRO A 279 2.28 5.51 2.37
C PRO A 279 2.36 5.02 3.82
N SER A 280 1.75 5.80 4.71
CA SER A 280 1.85 5.64 6.16
C SER A 280 0.44 5.57 6.75
N VAL A 281 0.06 4.41 7.28
CA VAL A 281 -1.32 4.17 7.77
C VAL A 281 -1.42 4.50 9.26
N ALA A 282 -2.21 5.51 9.60
CA ALA A 282 -2.61 5.81 10.98
C ALA A 282 -4.01 5.22 11.24
N LEU A 283 -4.12 4.25 12.15
CA LEU A 283 -5.38 3.60 12.50
C LEU A 283 -6.06 4.31 13.69
N LEU A 284 -7.13 5.07 13.42
CA LEU A 284 -7.99 5.63 14.46
C LEU A 284 -9.17 4.69 14.74
N LEU A 285 -9.17 4.03 15.90
CA LEU A 285 -10.16 3.02 16.27
C LEU A 285 -11.11 3.56 17.36
N MET A 286 -12.42 3.57 17.08
CA MET A 286 -13.46 3.99 18.03
C MET A 286 -14.31 2.81 18.50
N ARG A 287 -14.49 2.69 19.81
CA ARG A 287 -15.36 1.68 20.45
C ARG A 287 -16.84 1.91 20.09
N ARG A 288 -17.35 1.19 19.09
CA ARG A 288 -18.77 1.20 18.70
C ARG A 288 -19.68 0.26 19.53
N SER A 289 -19.13 -0.50 20.47
CA SER A 289 -19.88 -1.44 21.32
C SER A 289 -19.46 -1.31 22.79
N GLU A 290 -20.44 -1.11 23.67
CA GLU A 290 -20.22 -1.16 25.12
C GLU A 290 -19.84 -2.57 25.59
N ASN A 291 -20.30 -3.61 24.89
CA ASN A 291 -20.09 -5.02 25.24
C ASN A 291 -18.71 -5.59 24.87
N LEU A 292 -17.78 -4.76 24.37
CA LEU A 292 -16.40 -5.20 24.08
C LEU A 292 -15.64 -5.45 25.39
N MET A 293 -15.38 -6.71 25.75
CA MET A 293 -14.68 -7.03 27.00
C MET A 293 -13.17 -6.80 26.88
N GLY A 294 -12.63 -5.99 27.78
CA GLY A 294 -11.22 -5.57 27.80
C GLY A 294 -11.07 -4.05 27.77
N ASP A 295 -9.84 -3.60 28.00
CA ASP A 295 -9.43 -2.24 27.68
C ASP A 295 -9.29 -2.08 26.16
N ILE A 296 -9.59 -0.89 25.63
CA ILE A 296 -9.42 -0.62 24.20
C ILE A 296 -7.94 -0.67 23.82
N ASP A 297 -7.05 -0.16 24.66
CA ASP A 297 -5.62 -0.13 24.38
C ASP A 297 -5.04 -1.55 24.32
N GLU A 298 -5.40 -2.42 25.27
CA GLU A 298 -5.02 -3.84 25.25
C GLU A 298 -5.53 -4.59 24.00
N ILE A 299 -6.72 -4.24 23.51
CA ILE A 299 -7.31 -4.82 22.28
C ILE A 299 -6.57 -4.31 21.04
N VAL A 300 -6.30 -3.00 20.93
CA VAL A 300 -5.55 -2.42 19.81
C VAL A 300 -4.12 -2.95 19.79
N LEU A 301 -3.45 -3.03 20.94
CA LEU A 301 -2.14 -3.63 21.08
C LEU A 301 -2.15 -5.12 20.68
N GLN A 302 -3.21 -5.87 20.99
CA GLN A 302 -3.34 -7.27 20.55
C GLN A 302 -3.63 -7.40 19.05
N MET A 303 -4.39 -6.48 18.46
CA MET A 303 -4.63 -6.45 17.01
C MET A 303 -3.35 -6.11 16.23
N VAL A 304 -2.53 -5.18 16.72
CA VAL A 304 -1.30 -4.74 16.03
C VAL A 304 -0.13 -5.71 16.28
N TYR A 305 0.11 -6.07 17.53
CA TYR A 305 1.32 -6.80 17.98
C TYR A 305 1.06 -8.27 18.35
N GLY A 306 -0.15 -8.79 18.21
CA GLY A 306 -0.50 -10.12 18.70
C GLY A 306 -0.47 -10.20 20.23
N ASN A 307 -0.31 -11.40 20.77
CA ASN A 307 -0.37 -11.66 22.21
C ASN A 307 0.79 -11.03 23.00
N ALA A 308 1.91 -10.71 22.34
CA ALA A 308 2.98 -9.89 22.91
C ALA A 308 2.51 -8.48 23.33
N ARG A 309 1.47 -7.93 22.68
CA ARG A 309 0.87 -6.60 22.92
C ARG A 309 1.87 -5.43 22.93
N LYS A 310 3.03 -5.57 22.28
CA LYS A 310 4.09 -4.55 22.19
C LYS A 310 5.04 -4.82 21.01
N PRO A 311 5.80 -3.82 20.52
CA PRO A 311 6.81 -4.01 19.50
C PRO A 311 7.86 -5.08 19.87
N PRO A 312 8.38 -5.88 18.90
CA PRO A 312 7.99 -5.91 17.49
C PRO A 312 6.67 -6.62 17.23
N GLY A 313 6.20 -7.46 18.15
CA GLY A 313 4.99 -8.27 18.07
C GLY A 313 5.25 -9.79 17.98
N ASP A 314 4.19 -10.59 18.01
CA ASP A 314 4.24 -12.04 17.72
C ASP A 314 4.68 -12.28 16.27
N GLU A 315 5.26 -13.45 15.96
CA GLU A 315 5.69 -13.83 14.60
C GLU A 315 4.56 -13.73 13.53
N LYS A 316 3.30 -13.94 13.94
CA LYS A 316 2.11 -13.84 13.09
C LYS A 316 1.33 -12.51 13.25
N SER A 317 1.89 -11.54 13.96
CA SER A 317 1.23 -10.24 14.18
C SER A 317 1.31 -9.35 12.92
N PRO A 318 0.31 -8.48 12.68
CA PRO A 318 0.37 -7.51 11.59
C PRO A 318 1.61 -6.61 11.64
N SER A 319 2.11 -6.25 12.82
CA SER A 319 3.35 -5.47 12.93
C SER A 319 4.60 -6.22 12.43
N VAL A 320 4.71 -7.53 12.67
CA VAL A 320 5.81 -8.36 12.13
C VAL A 320 5.60 -8.67 10.65
N ALA A 321 4.36 -8.84 10.18
CA ALA A 321 4.06 -9.06 8.77
C ALA A 321 4.28 -7.80 7.89
N LEU A 322 4.05 -6.61 8.46
CA LEU A 322 4.26 -5.32 7.78
C LEU A 322 5.71 -4.80 7.91
N MET A 323 6.48 -5.30 8.87
CA MET A 323 7.94 -5.21 8.78
C MET A 323 8.39 -6.10 7.61
N LYS A 324 8.83 -5.48 6.52
CA LYS A 324 9.51 -6.22 5.45
C LYS A 324 10.59 -7.10 6.06
N LYS A 325 10.53 -8.41 5.81
CA LYS A 325 11.75 -9.19 5.66
C LYS A 325 12.47 -8.58 4.46
N GLY A 326 13.40 -7.66 4.71
CA GLY A 326 14.43 -7.35 3.74
C GLY A 326 15.28 -8.61 3.56
N ASP A 327 15.64 -8.91 2.32
CA ASP A 327 16.61 -9.93 2.01
C ASP A 327 17.92 -9.64 2.76
N GLU A 328 18.54 -10.66 3.36
CA GLU A 328 19.57 -10.46 4.41
C GLU A 328 20.88 -9.81 3.90
N ASP A 329 21.01 -9.60 2.60
CA ASP A 329 22.13 -8.94 1.93
C ASP A 329 22.02 -7.39 1.89
N ASP A 330 20.81 -6.83 1.78
CA ASP A 330 20.60 -5.36 1.62
C ASP A 330 20.48 -4.64 2.96
N LYS A 331 21.62 -4.54 3.66
CA LYS A 331 21.85 -3.39 4.54
C LYS A 331 22.27 -2.19 3.70
N ASP A 332 21.53 -1.09 3.81
CA ASP A 332 21.94 0.28 3.42
C ASP A 332 23.16 0.79 4.22
N SER A 333 24.13 -0.06 4.56
CA SER A 333 25.35 0.33 5.27
C SER A 333 26.15 1.26 4.37
N VAL A 334 26.32 2.53 4.79
CA VAL A 334 26.96 3.57 3.98
C VAL A 334 28.38 3.16 3.58
N LEU A 335 28.60 2.87 2.30
CA LEU A 335 29.90 2.46 1.77
C LEU A 335 30.72 3.66 1.28
N VAL A 336 32.04 3.57 1.42
CA VAL A 336 33.01 4.51 0.84
C VAL A 336 34.19 3.75 0.23
N ALA A 337 34.70 4.28 -0.88
CA ALA A 337 35.97 3.83 -1.45
C ALA A 337 37.12 4.61 -0.77
N ILE A 338 38.15 3.90 -0.35
CA ILE A 338 39.37 4.50 0.21
C ILE A 338 40.57 3.95 -0.53
N GLY A 339 41.37 4.85 -1.13
CA GLY A 339 42.54 4.53 -1.94
C GLY A 339 43.85 4.86 -1.22
N TYR A 340 44.82 3.97 -1.34
CA TYR A 340 46.19 4.12 -0.84
C TYR A 340 47.19 3.74 -1.93
N ASP A 341 48.41 4.25 -1.82
CA ASP A 341 49.52 3.76 -2.63
C ASP A 341 49.82 2.29 -2.31
N ALA A 342 50.04 1.44 -3.32
CA ALA A 342 50.11 -0.02 -3.14
C ALA A 342 51.24 -0.49 -2.21
N PHE A 343 52.27 0.33 -1.96
CA PHE A 343 53.29 0.02 -0.95
C PHE A 343 52.74 -0.04 0.49
N LYS A 344 51.59 0.58 0.76
CA LYS A 344 50.87 0.52 2.05
C LYS A 344 49.98 -0.72 2.19
N ALA A 345 49.84 -1.57 1.16
CA ALA A 345 48.87 -2.66 1.15
C ALA A 345 49.00 -3.62 2.36
N ARG A 346 50.24 -3.86 2.84
CA ARG A 346 50.49 -4.70 4.01
C ARG A 346 49.95 -4.08 5.32
N ASP A 347 49.99 -2.76 5.44
CA ASP A 347 49.45 -2.05 6.61
C ASP A 347 47.91 -1.92 6.52
N VAL A 348 47.39 -1.67 5.31
CA VAL A 348 45.94 -1.61 5.02
C VAL A 348 45.26 -2.96 5.28
N LEU A 349 45.82 -4.07 4.80
CA LEU A 349 45.28 -5.41 5.02
C LEU A 349 45.38 -5.84 6.49
N LYS A 350 46.51 -5.55 7.16
CA LYS A 350 46.65 -5.76 8.60
C LYS A 350 45.67 -4.92 9.43
N LEU A 351 45.25 -3.75 8.94
CA LEU A 351 44.18 -2.98 9.58
C LEU A 351 42.80 -3.60 9.32
N SER A 352 42.55 -4.12 8.10
CA SER A 352 41.34 -4.90 7.79
C SER A 352 41.18 -6.14 8.67
N GLU A 353 42.27 -6.81 9.05
CA GLU A 353 42.26 -7.95 10.01
C GLU A 353 41.79 -7.55 11.42
N GLN A 354 41.98 -6.28 11.82
CA GLN A 354 41.57 -5.77 13.13
C GLN A 354 40.08 -5.36 13.15
N TYR A 355 39.47 -5.14 11.99
CA TYR A 355 38.07 -4.74 11.81
C TYR A 355 37.31 -5.72 10.89
N PRO A 356 37.17 -7.00 11.30
CA PRO A 356 36.52 -8.02 10.48
C PRO A 356 35.07 -7.64 10.15
N GLY A 357 34.69 -7.77 8.88
CA GLY A 357 33.36 -7.40 8.39
C GLY A 357 33.10 -5.89 8.30
N GLN A 358 34.12 -5.04 8.34
CA GLN A 358 33.99 -3.61 8.00
C GLN A 358 34.49 -3.28 6.59
N VAL A 359 35.47 -4.04 6.08
CA VAL A 359 35.90 -4.02 4.68
C VAL A 359 35.14 -5.11 3.92
N MET A 360 34.40 -4.71 2.89
CA MET A 360 33.54 -5.60 2.07
C MET A 360 34.27 -6.17 0.86
N ALA A 361 35.20 -5.41 0.30
CA ALA A 361 36.06 -5.80 -0.81
C ALA A 361 37.36 -4.98 -0.79
N TYR A 362 38.39 -5.51 -1.44
CA TYR A 362 39.58 -4.74 -1.81
C TYR A 362 40.11 -5.19 -3.17
N GLY A 363 40.98 -4.38 -3.77
CA GLY A 363 41.65 -4.70 -5.02
C GLY A 363 42.83 -3.77 -5.29
N PHE A 364 43.70 -4.18 -6.21
CA PHE A 364 44.81 -3.38 -6.68
C PHE A 364 44.46 -2.75 -8.04
N PHE A 365 44.69 -1.45 -8.20
CA PHE A 365 44.24 -0.67 -9.34
C PHE A 365 45.34 0.24 -9.92
N THR A 366 45.20 0.60 -11.20
CA THR A 366 46.14 1.50 -11.92
C THR A 366 46.01 2.99 -11.55
N SER A 367 44.91 3.37 -10.89
CA SER A 367 44.58 4.72 -10.47
C SER A 367 43.68 4.68 -9.23
N GLU A 368 43.55 5.81 -8.56
CA GLU A 368 42.57 6.05 -7.49
C GLU A 368 41.35 6.88 -7.96
N ALA A 369 41.35 7.30 -9.23
CA ALA A 369 40.17 7.92 -9.85
C ALA A 369 39.24 6.80 -10.38
N PRO A 370 37.96 6.72 -9.93
CA PRO A 370 37.08 5.60 -10.26
C PRO A 370 36.86 5.35 -11.76
N GLU A 371 36.77 6.43 -12.56
CA GLU A 371 36.57 6.34 -14.02
C GLU A 371 37.81 5.88 -14.81
N GLU A 372 39.01 6.06 -14.25
CA GLU A 372 40.30 5.72 -14.90
C GLU A 372 40.95 4.44 -14.36
N ALA A 373 40.42 3.90 -13.26
CA ALA A 373 40.97 2.75 -12.57
C ALA A 373 40.75 1.44 -13.35
N GLN A 374 41.83 0.69 -13.58
CA GLN A 374 41.78 -0.66 -14.13
C GLN A 374 42.29 -1.64 -13.07
N LEU A 375 41.55 -2.74 -12.87
CA LEU A 375 41.91 -3.78 -11.92
C LEU A 375 43.19 -4.51 -12.37
N ILE A 376 44.17 -4.56 -11.47
CA ILE A 376 45.46 -5.24 -11.64
C ILE A 376 45.39 -6.65 -11.05
N ALA A 377 44.83 -6.78 -9.85
CA ALA A 377 44.75 -8.00 -9.05
C ALA A 377 43.66 -7.86 -7.98
N LYS A 378 43.01 -8.97 -7.61
CA LYS A 378 42.05 -9.02 -6.48
C LYS A 378 42.76 -9.33 -5.17
N THR A 379 43.78 -10.20 -5.18
CA THR A 379 44.51 -10.60 -3.97
C THR A 379 45.94 -10.06 -3.93
N MET A 380 46.57 -10.11 -2.75
CA MET A 380 47.96 -9.66 -2.56
C MET A 380 48.96 -10.62 -3.23
N GLU A 381 48.64 -11.92 -3.28
CA GLU A 381 49.44 -12.95 -3.94
C GLU A 381 49.44 -12.76 -5.46
N GLU A 382 48.27 -12.49 -6.05
CA GLU A 382 48.14 -12.13 -7.48
C GLU A 382 48.96 -10.87 -7.81
N PHE A 383 48.95 -9.87 -6.91
CA PHE A 383 49.68 -8.63 -7.08
C PHE A 383 51.21 -8.81 -7.01
N GLU A 384 51.71 -9.51 -5.98
CA GLU A 384 53.15 -9.76 -5.79
C GLU A 384 53.74 -10.78 -6.79
N ALA A 385 52.93 -11.66 -7.38
CA ALA A 385 53.39 -12.64 -8.38
C ALA A 385 53.72 -12.03 -9.77
N ARG A 386 53.37 -10.76 -10.01
CA ARG A 386 53.46 -10.11 -11.33
C ARG A 386 54.85 -9.58 -11.63
N THR A 387 55.36 -9.88 -12.83
CA THR A 387 56.74 -9.58 -13.25
C THR A 387 56.97 -8.19 -13.85
N THR A 388 55.93 -7.35 -13.95
CA THR A 388 55.97 -6.02 -14.56
C THR A 388 55.19 -5.01 -13.72
N PRO A 389 55.86 -4.16 -12.92
CA PRO A 389 55.21 -3.11 -12.15
C PRO A 389 54.91 -1.88 -13.02
N VAL A 390 53.74 -1.29 -12.81
CA VAL A 390 53.38 0.07 -13.24
C VAL A 390 53.79 1.04 -12.12
N THR A 391 54.15 2.28 -12.46
CA THR A 391 54.82 3.20 -11.53
C THR A 391 53.91 3.97 -10.57
N THR A 392 52.60 3.69 -10.56
CA THR A 392 51.56 4.47 -9.87
C THR A 392 50.42 3.59 -9.36
N GLU A 393 50.74 2.46 -8.74
CA GLU A 393 49.75 1.44 -8.37
C GLU A 393 49.12 1.74 -7.01
N LYS A 394 47.82 1.45 -6.91
CA LYS A 394 46.98 1.73 -5.74
C LYS A 394 46.39 0.44 -5.18
N ILE A 395 46.15 0.40 -3.88
CA ILE A 395 45.18 -0.51 -3.26
C ILE A 395 43.95 0.30 -2.88
N VAL A 396 42.77 -0.17 -3.26
CA VAL A 396 41.49 0.45 -2.91
C VAL A 396 40.69 -0.55 -2.08
N ILE A 397 40.01 -0.04 -1.05
CA ILE A 397 39.11 -0.80 -0.17
C ILE A 397 37.70 -0.23 -0.24
N GLN A 398 36.70 -1.10 -0.09
CA GLN A 398 35.30 -0.77 0.12
C GLN A 398 34.99 -0.90 1.61
N LEU A 399 34.79 0.24 2.30
CA LEU A 399 34.65 0.30 3.75
C LEU A 399 33.24 0.75 4.18
N ILE A 400 32.68 0.12 5.21
CA ILE A 400 31.46 0.56 5.89
C ILE A 400 31.79 1.79 6.77
N LYS A 401 31.14 2.92 6.49
CA LYS A 401 31.34 4.23 7.16
C LYS A 401 30.60 4.34 8.51
N GLU A 402 29.79 3.36 8.87
CA GLU A 402 28.96 3.38 10.09
C GLU A 402 29.77 3.28 11.39
N ASN A 403 31.00 2.79 11.31
CA ASN A 403 31.92 2.66 12.44
C ASN A 403 32.99 3.78 12.39
N PRO A 404 32.87 4.84 13.21
CA PRO A 404 33.80 5.96 13.17
C PRO A 404 35.21 5.57 13.62
N GLU A 405 35.36 4.68 14.61
CA GLU A 405 36.69 4.23 15.08
C GLU A 405 37.45 3.48 13.98
N CYS A 406 36.73 2.71 13.15
CA CYS A 406 37.32 2.03 11.99
C CYS A 406 37.68 3.03 10.88
N PHE A 407 36.77 3.94 10.53
CA PHE A 407 37.00 4.97 9.51
C PHE A 407 38.18 5.89 9.87
N ASP A 408 38.28 6.34 11.12
CA ASP A 408 39.37 7.18 11.60
C ASP A 408 40.72 6.43 11.59
N ALA A 409 40.75 5.15 12.01
CA ALA A 409 41.96 4.33 11.91
C ALA A 409 42.45 4.14 10.46
N PHE A 410 41.52 3.97 9.50
CA PHE A 410 41.87 3.93 8.07
C PHE A 410 42.35 5.31 7.55
N ASN A 411 41.81 6.42 8.07
CA ASN A 411 42.31 7.76 7.76
C ASN A 411 43.72 8.02 8.32
N GLU A 412 44.06 7.49 9.50
CA GLU A 412 45.41 7.63 10.08
C GLU A 412 46.52 6.99 9.21
N LEU A 413 46.19 5.98 8.39
CA LEU A 413 47.12 5.44 7.39
C LEU A 413 47.44 6.43 6.24
N ASN A 414 46.85 7.63 6.25
CA ASN A 414 46.98 8.70 5.25
C ASN A 414 46.61 8.19 3.85
N PRO A 415 45.32 7.95 3.56
CA PRO A 415 44.86 7.60 2.22
C PRO A 415 45.20 8.70 1.21
N SER A 416 45.42 8.30 -0.03
CA SER A 416 45.60 9.22 -1.17
C SER A 416 44.27 9.50 -1.90
N TYR A 417 43.23 8.70 -1.66
CA TYR A 417 41.84 8.98 -2.03
C TYR A 417 40.84 8.59 -0.93
N VAL A 418 39.78 9.37 -0.73
CA VAL A 418 38.62 9.04 0.11
C VAL A 418 37.36 9.60 -0.58
N SER A 419 36.32 8.78 -0.73
CA SER A 419 35.02 9.26 -1.24
C SER A 419 34.45 10.41 -0.41
N PHE A 420 34.04 11.49 -1.09
CA PHE A 420 33.64 12.75 -0.45
C PHE A 420 32.45 12.58 0.52
N ASP A 421 31.40 11.88 0.11
CA ASP A 421 30.20 11.61 0.90
C ASP A 421 29.68 10.17 0.68
N ALA A 422 28.47 9.88 1.15
CA ALA A 422 27.83 8.57 1.03
C ALA A 422 27.40 8.23 -0.40
N ILE A 423 26.93 9.22 -1.16
CA ILE A 423 26.36 9.07 -2.51
C ILE A 423 27.50 8.89 -3.51
N VAL A 424 28.55 9.71 -3.38
CA VAL A 424 29.80 9.54 -4.13
C VAL A 424 30.47 8.22 -3.74
N GLY A 425 30.48 7.86 -2.46
CA GLY A 425 31.04 6.60 -1.96
C GLY A 425 30.43 5.35 -2.58
N GLU A 426 29.11 5.31 -2.69
CA GLU A 426 28.41 4.22 -3.36
C GLU A 426 28.75 4.13 -4.86
N GLN A 427 28.83 5.28 -5.55
CA GLN A 427 29.19 5.34 -6.97
C GLN A 427 30.64 4.88 -7.20
N ASP A 428 31.60 5.39 -6.44
CA ASP A 428 33.00 4.97 -6.47
C ASP A 428 33.12 3.45 -6.26
N CYS A 429 32.41 2.92 -5.26
CA CYS A 429 32.40 1.48 -4.97
C CYS A 429 31.85 0.66 -6.14
N ARG A 430 30.81 1.12 -6.83
CA ARG A 430 30.28 0.44 -8.04
C ARG A 430 31.26 0.45 -9.21
N HIS A 431 32.14 1.46 -9.31
CA HIS A 431 33.20 1.51 -10.32
C HIS A 431 34.38 0.57 -10.00
N PHE A 432 34.88 0.57 -8.77
CA PHE A 432 35.99 -0.31 -8.36
C PHE A 432 35.55 -1.78 -8.18
N PHE A 433 34.34 -2.00 -7.66
CA PHE A 433 33.82 -3.30 -7.23
C PHE A 433 32.43 -3.55 -7.86
N PRO A 434 32.35 -3.75 -9.18
CA PRO A 434 31.07 -3.96 -9.88
C PRO A 434 30.36 -5.24 -9.43
N PRO A 435 29.03 -5.38 -9.67
CA PRO A 435 28.27 -6.57 -9.33
C PRO A 435 28.94 -7.86 -9.84
N GLY A 436 29.10 -8.83 -8.95
CA GLY A 436 29.85 -10.06 -9.22
C GLY A 436 31.38 -9.98 -9.03
N TYR A 437 31.94 -8.87 -8.51
CA TYR A 437 33.38 -8.75 -8.23
C TYR A 437 33.92 -9.89 -7.35
N ASN A 438 33.17 -10.32 -6.33
CA ASN A 438 33.53 -11.44 -5.45
C ASN A 438 33.15 -12.83 -5.98
N ALA A 439 32.59 -12.96 -7.18
CA ALA A 439 32.22 -14.26 -7.75
C ALA A 439 33.45 -15.09 -8.13
N PRO A 440 33.42 -16.43 -7.94
CA PRO A 440 34.52 -17.31 -8.35
C PRO A 440 34.66 -17.34 -9.88
N PRO A 441 35.89 -17.44 -10.42
CA PRO A 441 36.12 -17.36 -11.86
C PRO A 441 35.58 -18.58 -12.60
N VAL A 442 34.66 -18.35 -13.54
CA VAL A 442 34.09 -19.39 -14.41
C VAL A 442 35.12 -19.81 -15.48
N GLU A 443 35.41 -21.12 -15.57
CA GLU A 443 36.35 -21.65 -16.56
C GLU A 443 35.82 -21.58 -18.01
N VAL A 444 36.14 -20.50 -18.72
CA VAL A 444 35.79 -20.35 -20.14
C VAL A 444 36.67 -21.25 -21.02
N THR A 445 36.20 -22.47 -21.30
CA THR A 445 36.86 -23.42 -22.22
C THR A 445 36.86 -22.90 -23.66
N GLN A 446 38.01 -22.39 -24.11
CA GLN A 446 38.13 -21.72 -25.40
C GLN A 446 37.91 -22.66 -26.62
N VAL A 447 36.75 -22.54 -27.26
CA VAL A 447 36.44 -23.20 -28.53
C VAL A 447 37.31 -22.61 -29.67
N LYS A 448 38.42 -23.29 -30.01
CA LYS A 448 39.35 -22.87 -31.06
C LYS A 448 38.71 -22.91 -32.46
N LYS A 449 38.30 -21.74 -32.96
CA LYS A 449 37.84 -21.55 -34.36
C LYS A 449 38.91 -22.01 -35.36
N LYS A 450 38.61 -23.03 -36.18
CA LYS A 450 39.53 -23.64 -37.15
C LYS A 450 39.67 -22.79 -38.42
N SER A 451 40.90 -22.52 -38.86
CA SER A 451 41.19 -21.93 -40.18
C SER A 451 41.41 -23.02 -41.26
N ARG A 452 40.93 -22.75 -42.49
CA ARG A 452 40.88 -23.71 -43.62
C ARG A 452 42.26 -24.05 -44.21
N LYS A 453 42.58 -25.34 -44.42
CA LYS A 453 43.56 -25.75 -45.47
C LYS A 453 43.39 -27.18 -46.05
N ARG A 454 42.70 -27.24 -47.20
CA ARG A 454 42.88 -28.15 -48.37
C ARG A 454 42.94 -29.71 -48.25
N ARG A 455 42.05 -30.32 -49.05
CA ARG A 455 42.21 -31.49 -49.98
C ARG A 455 42.04 -32.94 -49.46
N LYS A 456 41.01 -33.59 -50.03
CA LYS A 456 40.90 -35.03 -50.45
C LYS A 456 40.97 -36.10 -49.34
N HIS A 457 40.33 -37.27 -49.42
CA HIS A 457 39.50 -37.93 -50.46
C HIS A 457 38.15 -38.41 -49.84
N ALA A 458 37.24 -38.98 -50.64
CA ALA A 458 36.03 -39.72 -50.23
C ALA A 458 36.12 -41.16 -50.81
N PRO A 459 35.18 -42.12 -50.59
CA PRO A 459 33.88 -42.05 -49.88
C PRO A 459 33.52 -43.29 -49.00
N ALA A 460 32.23 -43.39 -48.60
CA ALA A 460 31.38 -44.60 -48.49
C ALA A 460 30.97 -45.19 -47.11
N ALA A 461 29.76 -45.77 -47.11
CA ALA A 461 29.01 -46.54 -46.08
C ALA A 461 28.66 -45.81 -44.76
N ASN A 462 27.43 -45.80 -44.20
CA ASN A 462 26.18 -46.60 -44.25
C ASN A 462 26.03 -47.69 -43.17
N LYS A 463 24.81 -47.80 -42.62
CA LYS A 463 24.30 -48.70 -41.55
C LYS A 463 24.75 -48.43 -40.10
N GLU A 464 24.15 -48.98 -39.03
CA GLU A 464 22.76 -49.40 -38.63
C GLU A 464 22.89 -50.16 -37.27
N ALA A 465 21.79 -50.44 -36.55
CA ALA A 465 21.65 -51.39 -35.42
C ALA A 465 22.32 -51.12 -34.04
N ASP A 466 21.49 -50.73 -33.07
CA ASP A 466 21.06 -51.50 -31.87
C ASP A 466 22.03 -52.24 -30.90
N ALA A 467 21.84 -51.87 -29.60
CA ALA A 467 21.59 -52.74 -28.42
C ALA A 467 22.73 -53.49 -27.65
N ALA A 468 22.43 -53.73 -26.35
CA ALA A 468 23.16 -54.52 -25.32
C ALA A 468 24.55 -54.01 -24.89
N SER A 469 25.11 -54.25 -23.68
CA SER A 469 24.65 -54.73 -22.33
C SER A 469 25.71 -54.26 -21.29
N ASP A 470 25.75 -54.47 -19.97
CA ASP A 470 25.11 -55.32 -18.92
C ASP A 470 24.98 -54.45 -17.63
N ALA A 471 24.14 -54.65 -16.60
CA ALA A 471 23.67 -55.81 -15.81
C ALA A 471 24.59 -56.26 -14.63
N ASN A 472 24.18 -55.88 -13.39
CA ASN A 472 24.44 -56.48 -12.04
C ASN A 472 23.92 -55.46 -10.99
N VAL A 473 23.02 -55.71 -10.02
CA VAL A 473 22.51 -56.91 -9.32
C VAL A 473 23.37 -57.42 -8.15
N ASP A 474 22.95 -57.02 -6.95
CA ASP A 474 22.88 -57.73 -5.65
C ASP A 474 22.22 -56.69 -4.69
N GLN A 475 21.01 -56.80 -4.10
CA GLN A 475 20.19 -57.94 -3.62
C GLN A 475 20.88 -58.63 -2.41
N LEU A 476 20.27 -58.95 -1.26
CA LEU A 476 18.89 -59.30 -0.83
C LEU A 476 18.66 -58.79 0.65
N GLU A 477 17.49 -58.26 1.07
CA GLU A 477 16.30 -58.94 1.71
C GLU A 477 16.54 -59.56 3.12
N ALA A 478 15.57 -59.69 4.06
CA ALA A 478 14.23 -59.10 4.26
C ALA A 478 13.64 -59.49 5.66
N GLU A 479 12.43 -58.98 5.99
CA GLU A 479 11.35 -59.61 6.83
C GLU A 479 11.59 -59.87 8.34
N HIS A 480 10.58 -60.01 9.23
CA HIS A 480 9.09 -59.89 9.17
C HIS A 480 8.60 -59.26 10.52
N ALA A 481 7.41 -58.62 10.63
CA ALA A 481 6.13 -59.08 11.26
C ALA A 481 6.25 -59.87 12.62
N GLU A 482 5.28 -59.97 13.55
CA GLU A 482 3.80 -59.82 13.66
C GLU A 482 3.44 -59.37 15.12
N ASP A 483 2.20 -59.13 15.59
CA ASP A 483 1.18 -58.10 15.24
C ASP A 483 0.17 -57.93 16.44
N ASP A 484 -1.06 -57.40 16.25
CA ASP A 484 -2.25 -57.36 17.18
C ASP A 484 -2.22 -56.37 18.40
N ASN A 485 -3.23 -55.49 18.66
CA ASN A 485 -4.62 -55.64 19.19
C ASN A 485 -4.72 -55.80 20.75
N GLU A 486 -5.78 -55.41 21.50
CA GLU A 486 -7.18 -55.04 21.19
C GLU A 486 -7.83 -54.10 22.27
N ASP A 487 -9.12 -53.78 22.14
CA ASP A 487 -9.98 -52.81 22.87
C ASP A 487 -10.18 -52.97 24.41
N GLN A 488 -10.80 -51.96 25.08
CA GLN A 488 -12.16 -52.12 25.66
C GLN A 488 -12.89 -50.83 26.14
N GLU A 489 -14.22 -50.97 26.29
CA GLU A 489 -15.27 -49.93 26.45
C GLU A 489 -15.53 -49.45 27.90
N SER A 490 -16.67 -48.73 28.07
CA SER A 490 -17.41 -48.35 29.30
C SER A 490 -16.98 -47.05 30.02
N ASP A 491 -17.88 -46.31 30.68
CA ASP A 491 -19.27 -46.62 31.07
C ASP A 491 -20.22 -45.39 31.04
N GLU A 492 -21.53 -45.62 31.16
CA GLU A 492 -22.59 -44.59 31.26
C GLU A 492 -23.07 -44.38 32.73
N GLU A 493 -24.16 -43.62 32.94
CA GLU A 493 -24.88 -43.39 34.22
C GLU A 493 -24.19 -42.52 35.31
N LYS A 494 -24.88 -41.86 36.26
CA LYS A 494 -26.21 -41.17 36.34
C LYS A 494 -26.33 -40.47 37.74
N ARG A 495 -27.31 -39.56 37.94
CA ARG A 495 -27.86 -39.08 39.25
C ARG A 495 -26.92 -38.15 40.10
N GLN A 496 -27.38 -37.31 41.05
CA GLN A 496 -28.72 -36.80 41.43
C GLN A 496 -28.65 -35.46 42.21
N GLU A 497 -29.71 -34.66 42.11
CA GLU A 497 -30.39 -33.81 43.14
C GLU A 497 -29.62 -33.10 44.28
N SER A 498 -29.71 -31.76 44.27
CA SER A 498 -30.46 -30.96 45.28
C SER A 498 -30.95 -29.66 44.60
N LEU A 499 -32.23 -29.25 44.61
CA LEU A 499 -33.26 -29.03 45.66
C LEU A 499 -33.11 -27.70 46.42
N ASP A 500 -34.22 -26.93 46.38
CA ASP A 500 -34.71 -25.87 47.27
C ASP A 500 -33.78 -24.64 47.52
N ASN A 501 -34.23 -23.37 47.54
CA ASN A 501 -35.55 -22.74 47.36
C ASN A 501 -35.34 -21.33 46.71
N ASP A 502 -36.17 -20.27 46.74
CA ASP A 502 -37.37 -19.85 47.50
C ASP A 502 -38.25 -18.87 46.66
N ASP A 503 -39.17 -18.12 47.28
CA ASP A 503 -40.21 -17.28 46.65
C ASP A 503 -39.89 -15.76 46.51
N GLY A 504 -40.74 -15.02 45.74
CA GLY A 504 -40.90 -13.54 45.81
C GLY A 504 -40.70 -12.78 44.49
N ASN A 505 -41.70 -12.32 43.72
CA ASN A 505 -42.91 -11.54 44.05
C ASN A 505 -42.53 -10.17 44.68
N VAL A 506 -42.91 -8.99 44.16
CA VAL A 506 -44.29 -8.46 43.99
C VAL A 506 -44.39 -7.44 42.82
N ALA A 507 -45.61 -7.25 42.29
CA ALA A 507 -45.93 -6.40 41.13
C ALA A 507 -46.46 -4.98 41.48
N SER A 508 -47.09 -4.31 40.49
CA SER A 508 -47.75 -2.98 40.46
C SER A 508 -46.85 -1.74 40.19
N GLY A 509 -47.31 -0.71 39.45
CA GLY A 509 -48.48 -0.64 38.55
C GLY A 509 -49.07 0.77 38.33
N ALA A 510 -49.68 1.00 37.15
CA ALA A 510 -50.64 2.08 36.80
C ALA A 510 -50.16 3.56 36.76
N ASP A 511 -50.82 4.55 36.12
CA ASP A 511 -51.67 4.63 34.90
C ASP A 511 -52.01 6.13 34.57
N LYS A 512 -52.45 6.45 33.34
CA LYS A 512 -53.16 7.67 32.83
C LYS A 512 -52.52 9.08 32.81
N ALA A 513 -52.48 9.69 31.60
CA ALA A 513 -53.19 10.92 31.19
C ALA A 513 -52.71 11.37 29.77
N THR A 514 -53.44 11.31 28.65
CA THR A 514 -54.67 12.04 28.19
C THR A 514 -54.57 13.58 28.12
N SER A 515 -54.42 14.12 26.91
CA SER A 515 -54.66 15.54 26.52
C SER A 515 -56.16 15.86 26.37
N PRO A 516 -56.57 17.15 26.19
CA PRO A 516 -56.92 17.58 24.81
C PRO A 516 -56.77 19.10 24.46
N ILE A 517 -56.42 19.36 23.19
CA ILE A 517 -57.03 20.30 22.19
C ILE A 517 -57.61 21.66 22.65
N HIS A 518 -57.10 22.77 22.07
CA HIS A 518 -57.90 23.64 21.18
C HIS A 518 -57.09 24.62 20.31
N ASP A 519 -57.57 24.85 19.07
CA ASP A 519 -57.09 25.83 18.09
C ASP A 519 -57.68 27.24 18.29
N GLU A 520 -57.01 28.27 17.75
CA GLU A 520 -57.67 29.40 17.06
C GLU A 520 -56.91 29.82 15.78
N ASN A 521 -57.66 30.19 14.73
CA ASN A 521 -57.15 30.67 13.44
C ASN A 521 -57.30 32.20 13.31
N VAL A 522 -56.29 32.90 12.78
CA VAL A 522 -56.50 34.20 12.09
C VAL A 522 -55.60 34.34 10.86
N HIS A 523 -56.20 34.51 9.68
CA HIS A 523 -55.55 34.94 8.43
C HIS A 523 -55.18 36.44 8.48
N PHE A 524 -54.14 36.88 7.74
CA PHE A 524 -54.38 37.63 6.48
C PHE A 524 -53.13 37.81 5.59
N ASN A 525 -53.40 37.99 4.29
CA ASN A 525 -52.45 38.33 3.23
C ASN A 525 -52.17 39.84 3.18
N CYS A 526 -51.01 40.25 2.65
CA CYS A 526 -50.94 41.31 1.62
C CYS A 526 -49.59 41.41 0.90
N ASN A 527 -49.59 41.19 -0.42
CA ASN A 527 -48.55 41.66 -1.35
C ASN A 527 -49.01 42.98 -1.96
N HIS A 528 -48.18 44.05 -1.98
CA HIS A 528 -48.23 45.09 -3.03
C HIS A 528 -47.03 46.06 -2.97
N LEU A 529 -46.83 46.83 -4.05
CA LEU A 529 -45.74 47.80 -4.31
C LEU A 529 -44.39 47.11 -4.59
N LEU A 530 -43.97 46.82 -5.83
CA LEU A 530 -44.14 47.50 -7.13
C LEU A 530 -43.48 48.90 -7.22
N ASN A 531 -42.40 48.95 -8.01
CA ASN A 531 -41.82 50.08 -8.75
C ASN A 531 -41.56 51.43 -8.04
N ASN A 532 -40.28 51.83 -8.07
CA ASN A 532 -39.97 53.08 -8.78
C ASN A 532 -38.59 53.03 -9.47
N LYS A 533 -38.38 53.90 -10.47
CA LYS A 533 -37.14 54.00 -11.26
C LYS A 533 -36.54 55.42 -11.19
N ASN A 534 -35.29 55.51 -11.65
CA ASN A 534 -34.57 56.70 -12.17
C ASN A 534 -33.92 57.64 -11.14
N ASN A 535 -32.68 58.03 -11.47
CA ASN A 535 -31.98 59.30 -11.22
C ASN A 535 -31.82 59.74 -9.74
N CYS A 536 -30.62 60.00 -9.21
CA CYS A 536 -29.33 60.32 -9.84
C CYS A 536 -28.15 59.59 -9.18
#